data_AF-A0A916R766-F1
#
_entry.id   AF-A0A916R766-F1
#
_cell.length_a   1.000
_cell.length_b   1.000
_cell.length_c   1.000
_cell.angle_alpha   90.00
_cell.angle_beta   90.00
_cell.angle_gamma   90.00
#
_symmetry.space_group_name_H-M   'P 1'
#
loop_
_entity.id
_entity.type
_entity.pdbx_description
1 polymer ?
#
loop_
_entity_poly.entity_id
_entity_poly.type
_entity_poly.pdbx_seq_one_letter_code
_entity_poly.pdbx_strand_id
1 'polypeptide(L)'
;MGWVIPPLIFVAIWQFFIGRRAGGFGGPQGALSITKSKAKVYVEGESTKVTFNDVAGVEEAKTELAEVVEFLKSPERFTNIGARIPKGVLLVGPPGTGKTLLAKAVAGEAGVAFFSISGSEFVELFVGAGAARVINC
;
A
#
# COMPACT_ATOMS: atom_id res chain seq x y z
N MET A 1 -3.46 -60.66 -18.79
CA MET A 1 -3.78 -59.22 -18.94
C MET A 1 -4.71 -58.68 -17.83
N GLY A 2 -4.63 -59.19 -16.58
CA GLY A 2 -5.55 -58.79 -15.49
C GLY A 2 -4.95 -57.88 -14.42
N TRP A 3 -3.62 -57.73 -14.34
CA TRP A 3 -2.94 -56.93 -13.30
C TRP A 3 -2.95 -55.43 -13.60
N VAL A 4 -3.13 -55.03 -14.86
CA VAL A 4 -3.07 -53.60 -15.27
C VAL A 4 -4.41 -52.89 -15.07
N ILE A 5 -5.49 -53.64 -14.83
CA ILE A 5 -6.85 -53.11 -14.68
C ILE A 5 -7.03 -52.32 -13.35
N PRO A 6 -6.58 -52.81 -12.18
CA PRO A 6 -6.72 -52.07 -10.92
C PRO A 6 -5.98 -50.71 -10.89
N PRO A 7 -4.73 -50.58 -11.37
CA PRO A 7 -4.05 -49.29 -11.45
C PRO A 7 -4.74 -48.28 -12.38
N LEU A 8 -5.28 -48.74 -13.51
CA LEU A 8 -5.94 -47.87 -14.49
C LEU A 8 -7.24 -47.28 -13.94
N ILE A 9 -8.03 -48.08 -13.22
CA ILE A 9 -9.26 -47.61 -12.57
C ILE A 9 -8.92 -46.60 -11.47
N PHE A 10 -7.85 -46.83 -10.71
CA PHE A 10 -7.42 -45.91 -9.65
C PHE A 10 -6.99 -44.55 -10.22
N VAL A 11 -6.20 -44.56 -11.30
CA VAL A 11 -5.78 -43.33 -11.99
C VAL A 11 -6.97 -42.61 -12.64
N ALA A 12 -7.90 -43.35 -13.25
CA ALA A 12 -9.09 -42.75 -13.87
C ALA A 12 -10.01 -42.07 -12.84
N ILE A 13 -10.22 -42.69 -11.67
CA ILE A 13 -11.00 -42.10 -10.56
C ILE A 13 -10.29 -40.88 -9.99
N TRP A 14 -8.95 -40.94 -9.85
CA TRP A 14 -8.16 -39.83 -9.32
C TRP A 14 -8.16 -38.62 -10.27
N GLN A 15 -8.03 -38.85 -11.57
CA GLN A 15 -8.15 -37.82 -12.61
C GLN A 15 -9.57 -37.26 -12.72
N PHE A 16 -10.60 -38.08 -12.53
CA PHE A 16 -12.00 -37.62 -12.52
C PHE A 16 -12.30 -36.73 -11.30
N PHE A 17 -11.78 -37.07 -10.11
CA PHE A 17 -11.93 -36.24 -8.91
C PHE A 17 -11.15 -34.92 -8.98
N ILE A 18 -9.95 -34.93 -9.56
CA ILE A 18 -9.15 -33.71 -9.77
C ILE A 18 -9.75 -32.83 -10.87
N GLY A 19 -10.21 -33.41 -11.98
CA GLY A 19 -10.88 -32.68 -13.06
C GLY A 19 -12.21 -32.04 -12.63
N ARG A 20 -12.90 -32.65 -11.67
CA ARG A 20 -14.14 -32.08 -11.10
C ARG A 20 -13.88 -31.02 -10.01
N ARG A 21 -12.69 -31.00 -9.39
CA ARG A 21 -12.21 -29.88 -8.55
C ARG A 21 -11.47 -28.78 -9.34
N ALA A 22 -11.08 -29.04 -10.59
CA ALA A 22 -10.49 -28.01 -11.46
C ALA A 22 -11.48 -26.93 -11.91
N GLY A 23 -12.79 -27.12 -11.68
CA GLY A 23 -13.82 -26.07 -11.79
C GLY A 23 -13.96 -25.18 -10.56
N GLY A 24 -13.20 -25.43 -9.50
CA GLY A 24 -13.28 -24.67 -8.25
C GLY A 24 -12.08 -24.94 -7.35
N PHE A 25 -11.07 -24.07 -7.46
CA PHE A 25 -10.04 -23.84 -6.45
C PHE A 25 -9.09 -25.02 -6.16
N GLY A 26 -7.94 -25.09 -6.85
CA GLY A 26 -6.80 -25.90 -6.37
C GLY A 26 -5.94 -26.63 -7.40
N GLY A 27 -5.65 -26.02 -8.56
CA GLY A 27 -4.60 -26.52 -9.46
C GLY A 27 -3.18 -26.08 -9.01
N PRO A 28 -2.11 -26.82 -9.38
CA PRO A 28 -0.72 -26.47 -9.05
C PRO A 28 -0.26 -25.09 -9.57
N GLN A 29 -1.01 -24.48 -10.49
CA GLN A 29 -0.80 -23.09 -10.91
C GLN A 29 -1.10 -22.04 -9.81
N GLY A 30 -1.84 -22.40 -8.75
CA GLY A 30 -2.20 -21.49 -7.67
C GLY A 30 -1.11 -21.28 -6.61
N ALA A 31 -0.06 -22.11 -6.61
CA ALA A 31 1.06 -21.97 -5.68
C ALA A 31 2.02 -20.82 -6.07
N LEU A 32 1.97 -20.34 -7.31
CA LEU A 32 2.80 -19.24 -7.82
C LEU A 32 2.16 -17.85 -7.60
N SER A 33 0.94 -17.77 -7.07
CA SER A 33 0.28 -16.48 -6.79
C SER A 33 0.53 -15.91 -5.39
N ILE A 34 1.39 -16.54 -4.58
CA ILE A 34 1.73 -16.12 -3.20
C ILE A 34 2.69 -14.89 -3.18
N THR A 35 3.19 -14.42 -4.33
CA THR A 35 4.16 -13.31 -4.41
C THR A 35 3.57 -11.96 -4.80
N LYS A 36 2.26 -11.85 -5.11
CA LYS A 36 1.66 -10.52 -5.28
C LYS A 36 1.29 -9.95 -3.92
N SER A 37 2.14 -9.07 -3.42
CA SER A 37 1.85 -8.20 -2.29
C SER A 37 0.42 -7.69 -2.43
N LYS A 38 -0.44 -8.03 -1.48
CA LYS A 38 -1.71 -7.32 -1.28
C LYS A 38 -1.39 -5.98 -0.64
N ALA A 39 -0.59 -5.16 -1.32
CA ALA A 39 -0.72 -3.73 -1.14
C ALA A 39 -2.13 -3.44 -1.63
N LYS A 40 -3.05 -3.19 -0.69
CA LYS A 40 -4.25 -2.44 -1.03
C LYS A 40 -3.71 -1.09 -1.48
N VAL A 41 -3.46 -0.96 -2.77
CA VAL A 41 -3.28 0.33 -3.40
C VAL A 41 -4.66 0.95 -3.23
N TYR A 42 -4.81 1.70 -2.14
CA TYR A 42 -5.87 2.68 -2.04
C TYR A 42 -5.54 3.72 -3.11
N VAL A 43 -5.83 3.40 -4.38
CA VAL A 43 -6.33 4.41 -5.30
C VAL A 43 -7.74 4.72 -4.79
N GLU A 44 -7.83 5.30 -3.59
CA GLU A 44 -8.99 6.10 -3.25
C GLU A 44 -8.91 7.27 -4.23
N GLY A 45 -9.56 7.10 -5.39
CA GLY A 45 -9.87 8.16 -6.36
C GLY A 45 -10.77 9.25 -5.77
N GLU A 46 -10.73 9.43 -4.45
CA GLU A 46 -11.46 10.41 -3.65
C GLU A 46 -10.59 11.05 -2.55
N SER A 47 -9.34 10.60 -2.34
CA SER A 47 -8.51 11.04 -1.21
C SER A 47 -7.90 12.44 -1.37
N THR A 48 -8.04 13.06 -2.54
CA THR A 48 -7.57 14.42 -2.84
C THR A 48 -8.60 15.52 -2.51
N LYS A 49 -9.77 15.17 -1.95
CA LYS A 49 -10.84 16.15 -1.66
C LYS A 49 -10.59 17.02 -0.41
N VAL A 50 -9.66 16.63 0.46
CA VAL A 50 -9.41 17.33 1.72
C VAL A 50 -8.36 18.41 1.51
N THR A 51 -8.66 19.64 1.95
CA THR A 51 -7.81 20.84 1.83
C THR A 51 -7.49 21.41 3.22
N PHE A 52 -6.63 22.43 3.30
CA PHE A 52 -6.35 23.09 4.59
C PHE A 52 -7.57 23.76 5.21
N ASN A 53 -8.60 24.05 4.41
CA ASN A 53 -9.88 24.59 4.89
C ASN A 53 -10.65 23.57 5.75
N ASP A 54 -10.41 22.27 5.55
CA ASP A 54 -11.10 21.20 6.29
C ASP A 54 -10.42 20.89 7.64
N VAL A 55 -9.25 21.47 7.90
CA VAL A 55 -8.52 21.32 9.16
C VAL A 55 -8.77 22.55 10.02
N ALA A 56 -9.31 22.39 11.23
CA ALA A 56 -9.51 23.50 12.16
C ALA A 56 -8.50 23.49 13.32
N GLY A 57 -8.10 24.68 13.77
CA GLY A 57 -7.42 24.86 15.06
C GLY A 57 -5.91 24.57 15.10
N VAL A 58 -5.24 24.45 13.96
CA VAL A 58 -3.79 24.12 13.88
C VAL A 58 -3.05 25.06 12.92
N GLU A 59 -3.19 26.37 13.11
CA GLU A 59 -2.66 27.40 12.18
C GLU A 59 -1.13 27.43 12.11
N GLU A 60 -0.44 27.15 13.23
CA GLU A 60 1.03 27.08 13.26
C GLU A 60 1.54 25.94 12.36
N ALA A 61 1.01 24.72 12.53
CA ALA A 61 1.40 23.58 11.69
C ALA A 61 0.98 23.75 10.22
N LYS A 62 -0.16 24.40 9.94
CA LYS A 62 -0.54 24.73 8.55
C LYS A 62 0.46 25.66 7.89
N THR A 63 0.99 26.64 8.62
CA THR A 63 1.98 27.59 8.10
C THR A 63 3.28 26.88 7.74
N GLU A 64 3.80 26.03 8.63
CA GLU A 64 4.98 25.21 8.36
C GLU A 64 4.77 24.24 7.18
N LEU A 65 3.60 23.61 7.13
CA LEU A 65 3.27 22.67 6.06
C LEU A 65 2.97 23.36 4.73
N ALA A 66 2.61 24.64 4.71
CA ALA A 66 2.42 25.40 3.47
C ALA A 66 3.74 25.52 2.69
N GLU A 67 4.88 25.67 3.38
CA GLU A 67 6.20 25.63 2.75
C GLU A 67 6.47 24.27 2.08
N VAL A 68 6.06 23.17 2.74
CA VAL A 68 6.18 21.83 2.19
C VAL A 68 5.27 21.65 0.97
N VAL A 69 4.07 22.22 0.97
CA VAL A 69 3.17 22.22 -0.19
C VAL A 69 3.78 22.99 -1.36
N GLU A 70 4.33 24.19 -1.12
CA GLU A 70 4.99 24.98 -2.17
C GLU A 70 6.20 24.24 -2.75
N PHE A 71 6.94 23.54 -1.90
CA PHE A 71 8.02 22.66 -2.32
C PHE A 71 7.52 21.53 -3.24
N LEU A 72 6.45 20.84 -2.88
CA LEU A 72 5.87 19.77 -3.70
C LEU A 72 5.35 20.28 -5.05
N LYS A 73 4.86 21.52 -5.12
CA LYS A 73 4.37 22.15 -6.36
C LYS A 73 5.50 22.64 -7.27
N SER A 74 6.63 23.08 -6.72
CA SER A 74 7.70 23.72 -7.51
C SER A 74 9.10 23.35 -7.01
N PRO A 75 9.49 22.07 -7.07
CA PRO A 75 10.77 21.59 -6.52
C PRO A 75 12.01 22.19 -7.21
N GLU A 76 11.90 22.56 -8.49
CA GLU A 76 12.99 23.15 -9.28
C GLU A 76 13.45 24.49 -8.70
N ARG A 77 12.50 25.33 -8.25
CA ARG A 77 12.79 26.64 -7.67
C ARG A 77 13.67 26.52 -6.42
N PHE A 78 13.38 25.54 -5.56
CA PHE A 78 14.15 25.28 -4.35
C PHE A 78 15.52 24.68 -4.65
N THR A 79 15.59 23.79 -5.65
CA THR A 79 16.86 23.19 -6.08
C THR A 79 17.82 24.23 -6.67
N ASN A 80 17.31 25.18 -7.45
CA ASN A 80 18.10 26.26 -8.07
C ASN A 80 18.72 27.23 -7.04
N ILE A 81 18.05 27.42 -5.90
CA ILE A 81 18.53 28.28 -4.81
C ILE A 81 19.51 27.49 -3.88
N GLY A 82 19.70 26.19 -4.12
CA GLY A 82 20.50 25.31 -3.28
C GLY A 82 19.83 24.97 -1.95
N ALA A 83 18.51 25.17 -1.85
CA ALA A 83 17.76 24.85 -0.63
C ALA A 83 17.72 23.35 -0.40
N ARG A 84 17.89 22.94 0.86
CA ARG A 84 17.90 21.52 1.23
C ARG A 84 16.47 21.00 1.32
N ILE A 85 16.17 20.00 0.51
CA ILE A 85 14.85 19.36 0.47
C ILE A 85 14.57 18.65 1.80
N PRO A 86 13.45 18.95 2.50
CA PRO A 86 13.04 18.17 3.66
C PRO A 86 12.69 16.75 3.21
N LYS A 87 13.34 15.75 3.82
CA LYS A 87 13.16 14.34 3.44
C LYS A 87 11.90 13.71 4.05
N GLY A 88 11.30 14.36 5.05
CA GLY A 88 10.10 13.88 5.72
C GLY A 88 9.71 14.79 6.88
N VAL A 89 8.43 14.74 7.26
CA VAL A 89 7.85 15.48 8.38
C VAL A 89 7.26 14.47 9.35
N LEU A 90 7.54 14.63 10.65
CA LEU A 90 6.98 13.79 11.70
C LEU A 90 5.97 14.61 12.52
N LEU A 91 4.69 14.26 12.41
CA LEU A 91 3.62 14.88 13.20
C LEU A 91 3.44 14.16 14.53
N VAL A 92 3.69 14.85 15.64
CA VAL A 92 3.59 14.28 17.01
C VAL A 92 2.46 14.95 17.79
N GLY A 93 1.75 14.18 18.62
CA GLY A 93 0.80 14.71 19.60
C GLY A 93 -0.20 13.67 20.09
N PRO A 94 -1.16 14.05 20.95
CA PRO A 94 -2.22 13.17 21.44
C PRO A 94 -3.05 12.52 20.31
N PRO A 95 -3.68 11.35 20.50
CA PRO A 95 -4.61 10.80 19.51
C PRO A 95 -5.79 11.75 19.30
N GLY A 96 -6.33 11.80 18.07
CA GLY A 96 -7.49 12.63 17.75
C GLY A 96 -7.21 14.10 17.37
N THR A 97 -5.96 14.57 17.39
CA THR A 97 -5.61 15.96 17.02
C THR A 97 -5.51 16.20 15.50
N GLY A 98 -6.16 15.39 14.68
CA GLY A 98 -6.21 15.61 13.22
C GLY A 98 -4.91 15.37 12.45
N LYS A 99 -3.88 14.71 13.00
CA LYS A 99 -2.59 14.47 12.31
C LYS A 99 -2.73 13.80 10.93
N THR A 100 -3.53 12.74 10.84
CA THR A 100 -3.79 12.06 9.57
C THR A 100 -4.60 12.93 8.61
N LEU A 101 -5.51 13.76 9.14
CA LEU A 101 -6.33 14.68 8.34
C LEU A 101 -5.46 15.80 7.76
N LEU A 102 -4.53 16.34 8.55
CA LEU A 102 -3.55 17.32 8.13
C LEU A 102 -2.63 16.75 7.04
N ALA A 103 -2.15 15.51 7.19
CA ALA A 103 -1.33 14.85 6.15
C ALA A 103 -2.09 14.67 4.82
N LYS A 104 -3.39 14.33 4.89
CA LYS A 104 -4.26 14.27 3.69
C LYS A 104 -4.47 15.65 3.08
N ALA A 105 -4.68 16.68 3.90
CA ALA A 105 -4.84 18.06 3.44
C ALA A 105 -3.60 18.58 2.72
N VAL A 106 -2.39 18.27 3.20
CA VAL A 106 -1.12 18.61 2.51
C VAL A 106 -1.07 18.01 1.11
N ALA A 107 -1.44 16.73 0.97
CA ALA A 107 -1.45 16.06 -0.33
C ALA A 107 -2.54 16.63 -1.27
N GLY A 108 -3.71 16.96 -0.72
CA GLY A 108 -4.79 17.63 -1.45
C GLY A 108 -4.39 19.02 -1.96
N GLU A 109 -3.76 19.83 -1.10
CA GLU A 109 -3.25 21.16 -1.44
C GLU A 109 -2.15 21.11 -2.50
N ALA A 110 -1.25 20.12 -2.42
CA ALA A 110 -0.18 19.90 -3.40
C ALA A 110 -0.67 19.23 -4.69
N GLY A 111 -1.86 18.63 -4.71
CA GLY A 111 -2.39 17.89 -5.85
C GLY A 111 -1.61 16.61 -6.17
N VAL A 112 -0.97 16.01 -5.16
CA VAL A 112 -0.16 14.78 -5.30
C VAL A 112 -0.90 13.57 -4.75
N ALA A 113 -0.49 12.37 -5.18
CA ALA A 113 -1.04 11.12 -4.63
C ALA A 113 -0.67 10.98 -3.15
N PHE A 114 -1.64 10.55 -2.33
CA PHE A 114 -1.45 10.29 -0.91
C PHE A 114 -1.42 8.78 -0.64
N PHE A 115 -0.29 8.27 -0.14
CA PHE A 115 -0.14 6.88 0.27
C PHE A 115 -0.18 6.79 1.80
N SER A 116 -1.08 5.98 2.34
CA SER A 116 -1.18 5.73 3.77
C SER A 116 -0.83 4.28 4.06
N ILE A 117 0.22 4.07 4.83
CA ILE A 117 0.66 2.75 5.28
C ILE A 117 0.80 2.79 6.80
N SER A 118 0.24 1.79 7.48
CA SER A 118 0.39 1.69 8.94
C SER A 118 1.74 1.05 9.30
N GLY A 119 2.44 1.61 10.30
CA GLY A 119 3.69 1.02 10.83
C GLY A 119 3.53 -0.43 11.30
N SER A 120 2.33 -0.80 11.76
CA SER A 120 2.00 -2.17 12.16
C SER A 120 2.07 -3.17 10.99
N GLU A 121 1.95 -2.71 9.74
CA GLU A 121 2.03 -3.59 8.56
C GLU A 121 3.45 -4.07 8.27
N PHE A 122 4.46 -3.45 8.89
CA PHE A 122 5.86 -3.82 8.73
C PHE A 122 6.37 -4.76 9.83
N VAL A 123 5.58 -4.98 10.88
CA VAL A 123 5.93 -5.89 11.97
C VAL A 123 5.31 -7.25 11.69
N GLU A 124 6.07 -8.13 11.04
CA GLU A 124 5.69 -9.52 10.80
C GLU A 124 6.60 -10.48 11.56
N LEU A 125 6.05 -11.65 11.90
CA LEU A 125 6.77 -12.73 12.57
C LEU A 125 7.91 -13.32 11.70
N PHE A 126 7.90 -13.05 10.40
CA PHE A 126 8.86 -13.58 9.43
C PHE A 126 9.92 -12.52 9.07
N VAL A 127 11.18 -12.85 9.31
CA VAL A 127 12.33 -12.00 9.00
C VAL A 127 12.37 -11.69 7.50
N GLY A 128 12.54 -10.42 7.13
CA GLY A 128 12.73 -9.97 5.74
C GLY A 128 11.45 -9.62 4.97
N ALA A 129 10.27 -10.03 5.45
CA ALA A 129 9.00 -9.68 4.78
C ALA A 129 8.67 -8.17 4.91
N GLY A 130 9.01 -7.55 6.05
CA GLY A 130 8.85 -6.11 6.25
C GLY A 130 9.72 -5.25 5.34
N ALA A 131 10.99 -5.63 5.12
CA ALA A 131 11.92 -4.90 4.25
C ALA A 131 11.50 -4.95 2.77
N ALA A 132 10.95 -6.08 2.33
CA ALA A 132 10.42 -6.22 0.97
C ALA A 132 9.21 -5.30 0.70
N ARG A 133 8.41 -4.95 1.73
CA ARG A 133 7.31 -3.99 1.57
C ARG A 133 7.79 -2.56 1.44
N VAL A 134 8.81 -2.15 2.19
CA VAL A 134 9.37 -0.78 2.13
C VAL A 134 9.87 -0.43 0.73
N ILE A 135 10.39 -1.40 -0.02
CA ILE A 135 10.94 -1.18 -1.37
C ILE A 135 9.85 -1.18 -2.46
N ASN A 136 8.73 -1.87 -2.23
CA ASN A 136 7.68 -2.11 -3.24
C ASN A 136 6.38 -1.31 -2.99
N CYS A 137 6.42 -0.33 -2.08
CA CYS A 137 5.31 0.57 -1.80
C CYS A 137 5.30 1.77 -2.74
#